data_AF-A0A924YJW8-F1
#
_entry.id   AF-A0A924YJW8-F1
#
_cell.length_a   1.000
_cell.length_b   1.000
_cell.length_c   1.000
_cell.angle_alpha   90.00
_cell.angle_beta   90.00
_cell.angle_gamma   90.00
#
_symmetry.space_group_name_H-M   'P 1'
#
loop_
_entity.id
_entity.type
_entity.pdbx_description
1 polymer ?
#
loop_
_entity_poly.entity_id
_entity_poly.type
_entity_poly.pdbx_seq_one_letter_code
_entity_poly.pdbx_strand_id
1 'polypeptide(L)'
;MNSRHIGRWLLSGLVLCLVFSERLAADDLFRDRVVPIIQRRCLSCHNSVDHKGGFALQTADEISKSGFVESGKPSDSQLLIVLKSQDGKRPAMPKNGEPLKAEEIASIEKWIADGAKWPEGFRIEDPVVTSTDWWSFKPVVRPAVPDVGHLTSQISDLKFEIRNPVDAFILAKQREMKLTPSPEADRRTLIRRLTYDLTGLPPTPDDVDEFVSDPDPTAYERLVDRLLASPR
;
A
#
# COMPACT_ATOMS: atom_id res chain seq x y z
N MET A 1 -102.37 -21.53 18.25
CA MET A 1 -102.23 -21.10 19.65
C MET A 1 -100.74 -20.94 19.92
N ASN A 2 -100.30 -19.69 20.16
CA ASN A 2 -98.95 -19.22 20.56
C ASN A 2 -97.73 -19.62 19.71
N SER A 3 -96.63 -18.87 19.60
CA SER A 3 -96.26 -17.44 19.75
C SER A 3 -94.72 -17.44 19.70
N ARG A 4 -94.08 -16.45 19.03
CA ARG A 4 -92.75 -15.87 19.37
C ARG A 4 -91.51 -16.75 19.06
N HIS A 5 -90.32 -16.28 18.66
CA HIS A 5 -89.73 -14.96 18.35
C HIS A 5 -88.23 -15.18 17.94
N ILE A 6 -87.63 -14.21 17.20
CA ILE A 6 -86.19 -13.79 17.22
C ILE A 6 -85.16 -14.76 16.57
N GLY A 7 -84.16 -14.34 15.79
CA GLY A 7 -83.61 -13.01 15.50
C GLY A 7 -82.58 -13.01 14.36
N ARG A 8 -82.41 -11.83 13.74
CA ARG A 8 -81.40 -11.48 12.73
C ARG A 8 -80.02 -11.36 13.39
N TRP A 9 -79.01 -12.00 12.81
CA TRP A 9 -77.60 -11.73 13.11
C TRP A 9 -76.92 -11.13 11.87
N LEU A 10 -76.50 -9.88 12.01
CA LEU A 10 -75.60 -9.15 11.11
C LEU A 10 -74.16 -9.61 11.39
N LEU A 11 -73.50 -10.21 10.41
CA LEU A 11 -72.05 -10.46 10.44
C LEU A 11 -71.34 -9.31 9.73
N SER A 12 -70.87 -8.32 10.50
CA SER A 12 -69.84 -7.37 10.06
C SER A 12 -68.48 -8.06 10.09
N GLY A 13 -67.92 -8.34 8.92
CA GLY A 13 -66.53 -8.80 8.78
C GLY A 13 -65.56 -7.62 8.89
N LEU A 14 -64.82 -7.56 9.99
CA LEU A 14 -63.67 -6.67 10.17
C LEU A 14 -62.45 -7.31 9.50
N VAL A 15 -62.04 -6.81 8.33
CA VAL A 15 -60.80 -7.22 7.68
C VAL A 15 -59.64 -6.51 8.38
N LEU A 16 -58.94 -7.23 9.26
CA LEU A 16 -57.73 -6.77 9.91
C LEU A 16 -56.57 -6.86 8.91
N CYS A 17 -56.27 -5.75 8.22
CA CYS A 17 -55.04 -5.62 7.44
C CYS A 17 -53.84 -5.65 8.39
N LEU A 18 -53.22 -6.82 8.53
CA LEU A 18 -51.87 -6.98 9.05
C LEU A 18 -50.90 -6.30 8.08
N VAL A 19 -50.55 -5.04 8.40
CA VAL A 19 -49.42 -4.35 7.77
C VAL A 19 -48.16 -5.03 8.28
N PHE A 20 -47.67 -6.03 7.54
CA PHE A 20 -46.31 -6.54 7.73
C PHE A 20 -45.36 -5.41 7.37
N SER A 21 -44.83 -4.74 8.40
CA SER A 21 -43.72 -3.81 8.25
C SER A 21 -42.48 -4.64 7.93
N GLU A 22 -42.20 -4.83 6.64
CA GLU A 22 -40.93 -5.32 6.15
C GLU A 22 -39.84 -4.29 6.51
N ARG A 23 -39.32 -4.35 7.74
CA ARG A 23 -37.94 -3.92 7.99
C ARG A 23 -37.02 -4.99 7.43
N LEU A 24 -36.96 -5.08 6.10
CA LEU A 24 -35.76 -5.55 5.44
C LEU A 24 -34.63 -4.69 5.99
N ALA A 25 -33.62 -5.32 6.61
CA ALA A 25 -32.40 -4.65 7.01
C ALA A 25 -31.83 -4.00 5.73
N ALA A 26 -32.09 -2.70 5.55
CA ALA A 26 -31.52 -1.95 4.47
C ALA A 26 -30.00 -2.03 4.64
N ASP A 27 -29.30 -2.56 3.64
CA ASP A 27 -27.84 -2.54 3.56
C ASP A 27 -27.34 -1.17 4.06
N ASP A 28 -26.51 -1.16 5.10
CA ASP A 28 -25.87 0.07 5.56
C ASP A 28 -24.80 0.40 4.53
N LEU A 29 -25.20 1.02 3.42
CA LEU A 29 -24.34 1.37 2.29
C LEU A 29 -23.06 2.04 2.77
N PHE A 30 -23.16 2.89 3.78
CA PHE A 30 -22.02 3.57 4.36
C PHE A 30 -21.06 2.58 5.02
N ARG A 31 -21.53 1.78 5.99
CA ARG A 31 -20.66 0.82 6.70
C ARG A 31 -20.15 -0.32 5.82
N ASP A 32 -20.99 -0.84 4.94
CA ASP A 32 -20.72 -2.09 4.22
C ASP A 32 -19.97 -1.86 2.91
N ARG A 33 -20.14 -0.67 2.29
CA ARG A 33 -19.51 -0.35 1.01
C ARG A 33 -18.54 0.82 1.11
N VAL A 34 -18.98 1.96 1.63
CA VAL A 34 -18.16 3.19 1.63
C VAL A 34 -16.97 3.09 2.57
N VAL A 35 -17.18 2.63 3.81
CA VAL A 35 -16.12 2.51 4.82
C VAL A 35 -14.96 1.63 4.33
N PRO A 36 -15.18 0.41 3.82
CA PRO A 36 -14.09 -0.42 3.30
C PRO A 36 -13.36 0.20 2.09
N ILE A 37 -14.06 1.01 1.27
CA ILE A 37 -13.42 1.74 0.16
C ILE A 37 -12.51 2.83 0.71
N ILE A 38 -13.00 3.68 1.62
CA ILE A 38 -12.22 4.76 2.24
C ILE A 38 -10.97 4.18 2.94
N GLN A 39 -11.14 3.11 3.72
CA GLN A 39 -10.03 2.44 4.41
C GLN A 39 -8.93 1.98 3.45
N ARG A 40 -9.29 1.28 2.38
CA ARG A 40 -8.31 0.68 1.47
C ARG A 40 -7.73 1.67 0.45
N ARG A 41 -8.50 2.67 0.03
CA ARG A 41 -8.17 3.53 -1.11
C ARG A 41 -7.73 4.93 -0.71
N CYS A 42 -8.06 5.38 0.49
CA CYS A 42 -7.89 6.79 0.88
C CYS A 42 -7.05 6.98 2.15
N LEU A 43 -7.26 6.15 3.18
CA LEU A 43 -6.65 6.38 4.50
C LEU A 43 -5.13 6.22 4.56
N SER A 44 -4.45 5.71 3.51
CA SER A 44 -2.99 5.72 3.48
C SER A 44 -2.39 7.14 3.43
N CYS A 45 -3.17 8.14 2.99
CA CYS A 45 -2.73 9.52 2.75
C CYS A 45 -3.73 10.60 3.22
N HIS A 46 -4.94 10.22 3.62
CA HIS A 46 -6.03 11.14 4.02
C HIS A 46 -6.61 10.72 5.38
N ASN A 47 -5.73 10.57 6.35
CA ASN A 47 -6.07 10.21 7.74
C ASN A 47 -5.72 11.39 8.68
N SER A 48 -6.04 11.26 9.97
CA SER A 48 -5.84 12.32 10.96
C SER A 48 -4.35 12.64 11.24
N VAL A 49 -3.41 11.78 10.81
CA VAL A 49 -1.95 11.99 10.93
C VAL A 49 -1.36 12.55 9.64
N ASP A 50 -1.58 11.87 8.51
CA ASP A 50 -1.17 12.30 7.16
C ASP A 50 -2.42 12.75 6.39
N HIS A 51 -2.65 14.06 6.36
CA HIS A 51 -3.82 14.73 5.76
C HIS A 51 -3.42 15.43 4.45
N LYS A 52 -2.96 14.66 3.46
CA LYS A 52 -2.52 15.23 2.18
C LYS A 52 -3.65 16.02 1.53
N GLY A 53 -3.31 17.19 0.98
CA GLY A 53 -4.31 18.10 0.43
C GLY A 53 -5.16 18.81 1.51
N GLY A 54 -4.76 18.75 2.78
CA GLY A 54 -5.40 19.51 3.86
C GLY A 54 -6.69 18.88 4.39
N PHE A 55 -6.97 17.60 4.12
CA PHE A 55 -8.21 16.95 4.55
C PHE A 55 -7.98 15.51 5.03
N ALA A 56 -8.85 15.09 5.95
CA ALA A 56 -8.92 13.73 6.49
C ALA A 56 -10.33 13.15 6.28
N LEU A 57 -10.44 11.83 6.21
CA LEU A 57 -11.68 11.11 5.93
C LEU A 57 -12.11 10.17 7.08
N GLN A 58 -11.57 10.33 8.29
CA GLN A 58 -11.82 9.37 9.37
C GLN A 58 -13.08 9.68 10.18
N THR A 59 -13.55 10.93 10.18
CA THR A 59 -14.74 11.35 10.94
C THR A 59 -15.67 12.24 10.11
N ALA A 60 -16.95 12.30 10.51
CA ALA A 60 -17.94 13.17 9.89
C ALA A 60 -17.56 14.66 9.96
N ASP A 61 -16.97 15.08 11.09
CA ASP A 61 -16.55 16.46 11.31
C ASP A 61 -15.41 16.86 10.37
N GLU A 62 -14.40 16.01 10.20
CA GLU A 62 -13.30 16.24 9.26
C GLU A 62 -13.80 16.37 7.81
N ILE A 63 -14.70 15.47 7.39
CA ILE A 63 -15.25 15.49 6.03
C ILE A 63 -16.14 16.71 5.81
N SER A 64 -17.04 17.02 6.73
CA SER A 64 -17.97 18.15 6.59
C SER A 64 -17.23 19.49 6.57
N LYS A 65 -16.18 19.65 7.38
CA LYS A 65 -15.34 20.87 7.38
C LYS A 65 -14.41 20.97 6.17
N SER A 66 -14.12 19.86 5.50
CA SER A 66 -13.19 19.85 4.38
C SER A 66 -13.73 20.57 3.13
N GLY A 67 -15.05 20.62 2.95
CA GLY A 67 -15.68 21.11 1.71
C GLY A 67 -15.49 20.19 0.49
N PHE A 68 -14.95 18.99 0.66
CA PHE A 68 -14.77 18.03 -0.45
C PHE A 68 -16.01 17.15 -0.70
N VAL A 69 -16.94 17.10 0.24
CA VAL A 69 -18.19 16.35 0.15
C VAL A 69 -19.36 17.28 0.42
N GLU A 70 -20.18 17.50 -0.60
CA GLU A 70 -21.39 18.31 -0.54
C GLU A 70 -22.60 17.37 -0.39
N SER A 71 -23.17 17.32 0.82
CA SER A 71 -24.28 16.43 1.16
C SER A 71 -25.46 16.60 0.20
N GLY A 72 -25.91 15.50 -0.42
CA GLY A 72 -26.99 15.48 -1.40
C GLY A 72 -26.61 16.00 -2.79
N LYS A 73 -25.36 16.43 -3.01
CA LYS A 73 -24.89 17.02 -4.27
C LYS A 73 -23.62 16.31 -4.78
N PRO A 74 -23.75 15.10 -5.37
CA PRO A 74 -22.59 14.37 -5.88
C PRO A 74 -21.81 15.11 -6.97
N SER A 75 -22.51 15.82 -7.87
CA SER A 75 -21.87 16.60 -8.95
C SER A 75 -20.97 17.72 -8.43
N ASP A 76 -21.32 18.28 -7.28
CA ASP A 76 -20.66 19.45 -6.69
C ASP A 76 -19.57 19.01 -5.69
N SER A 77 -19.49 17.71 -5.40
CA SER A 77 -18.53 17.14 -4.45
C SER A 77 -17.17 16.93 -5.11
N GLN A 78 -16.17 17.72 -4.70
CA GLN A 78 -14.79 17.61 -5.19
C GLN A 78 -14.21 16.19 -5.04
N LEU A 79 -14.63 15.45 -4.01
CA LEU A 79 -14.25 14.04 -3.83
C LEU A 79 -14.57 13.19 -5.07
N LEU A 80 -15.74 13.32 -5.68
CA LEU A 80 -16.10 12.55 -6.87
C LEU A 80 -15.38 13.06 -8.13
N ILE A 81 -15.14 14.37 -8.21
CA ILE A 81 -14.43 14.99 -9.33
C ILE A 81 -13.01 14.40 -9.45
N VAL A 82 -12.31 14.24 -8.34
CA VAL A 82 -10.92 13.71 -8.34
C VAL A 82 -10.84 12.19 -8.53
N LEU A 83 -11.94 11.46 -8.26
CA LEU A 83 -12.02 10.00 -8.42
C LEU A 83 -12.45 9.58 -9.84
N LYS A 84 -13.11 10.46 -10.59
CA LYS A 84 -13.56 10.18 -11.97
C LYS A 84 -12.53 10.64 -13.01
N SER A 85 -12.50 9.96 -14.14
CA SER A 85 -11.70 10.36 -15.31
C SER A 85 -12.28 11.64 -15.90
N GLN A 86 -11.41 12.60 -16.23
CA GLN A 86 -11.78 13.88 -16.83
C GLN A 86 -11.09 14.00 -18.18
N ASP A 87 -11.84 14.24 -19.26
CA ASP A 87 -11.32 14.39 -20.62
C ASP A 87 -10.41 13.24 -21.08
N GLY A 88 -10.74 12.01 -20.67
CA GLY A 88 -9.94 10.81 -20.98
C GLY A 88 -8.62 10.69 -20.22
N LYS A 89 -8.33 11.61 -19.28
CA LYS A 89 -7.15 11.55 -18.42
C LYS A 89 -7.41 10.66 -17.21
N ARG A 90 -6.35 10.01 -16.72
CA ARG A 90 -6.39 9.23 -15.48
C ARG A 90 -6.95 10.10 -14.33
N PRO A 91 -7.84 9.55 -13.48
CA PRO A 91 -8.30 10.25 -12.28
C PRO A 91 -7.12 10.76 -11.43
N ALA A 92 -7.30 11.91 -10.79
CA ALA A 92 -6.28 12.51 -9.94
C ALA A 92 -6.00 11.66 -8.68
N MET A 93 -7.02 10.91 -8.22
CA MET A 93 -6.91 10.01 -7.07
C MET A 93 -7.38 8.59 -7.42
N PRO A 94 -6.71 7.54 -6.86
CA PRO A 94 -5.51 7.60 -6.02
C PRO A 94 -4.24 7.98 -6.82
N LYS A 95 -3.39 8.85 -6.25
CA LYS A 95 -2.19 9.37 -6.96
C LYS A 95 -1.16 8.28 -7.27
N ASN A 96 -0.93 7.37 -6.32
CA ASN A 96 0.08 6.31 -6.40
C ASN A 96 -0.54 4.91 -6.35
N GLY A 97 -1.78 4.75 -6.81
CA GLY A 97 -2.49 3.46 -6.81
C GLY A 97 -3.53 3.41 -7.90
N GLU A 98 -4.03 2.21 -8.21
CA GLU A 98 -5.01 2.03 -9.29
C GLU A 98 -6.28 2.86 -9.09
N PRO A 99 -6.89 3.36 -10.19
CA PRO A 99 -8.16 4.05 -10.12
C PRO A 99 -9.23 3.18 -9.45
N LEU A 100 -10.18 3.82 -8.77
CA LEU A 100 -11.31 3.11 -8.21
C LEU A 100 -12.13 2.47 -9.33
N LYS A 101 -12.70 1.29 -9.03
CA LYS A 101 -13.63 0.63 -9.95
C LYS A 101 -14.93 1.44 -10.04
N ALA A 102 -15.65 1.29 -11.14
CA ALA A 102 -16.91 2.00 -11.37
C ALA A 102 -17.93 1.74 -10.25
N GLU A 103 -17.97 0.53 -9.70
CA GLU A 103 -18.88 0.14 -8.62
C GLU A 103 -18.47 0.77 -7.27
N GLU A 104 -17.16 0.94 -7.03
CA GLU A 104 -16.65 1.64 -5.85
C GLU A 104 -17.05 3.13 -5.91
N ILE A 105 -16.86 3.77 -7.08
CA ILE A 105 -17.26 5.17 -7.30
C ILE A 105 -18.77 5.33 -7.16
N ALA A 106 -19.56 4.43 -7.76
CA ALA A 106 -21.03 4.46 -7.67
C ALA A 106 -21.54 4.34 -6.23
N SER A 107 -20.86 3.55 -5.40
CA SER A 107 -21.20 3.42 -3.97
C SER A 107 -20.97 4.73 -3.21
N ILE A 108 -19.85 5.41 -3.45
CA ILE A 108 -19.55 6.73 -2.87
C ILE A 108 -20.55 7.77 -3.38
N GLU A 109 -20.82 7.78 -4.68
CA GLU A 109 -21.76 8.70 -5.31
C GLU A 109 -23.17 8.56 -4.74
N LYS A 110 -23.66 7.32 -4.60
CA LYS A 110 -24.95 7.07 -3.96
C LYS A 110 -24.96 7.52 -2.51
N TRP A 111 -23.91 7.25 -1.74
CA TRP A 111 -23.84 7.69 -0.35
C TRP A 111 -23.90 9.22 -0.21
N ILE A 112 -23.20 9.96 -1.08
CA ILE A 112 -23.27 11.43 -1.11
C ILE A 112 -24.68 11.88 -1.50
N ALA A 113 -25.29 11.27 -2.51
CA ALA A 113 -26.66 11.57 -2.95
C ALA A 113 -27.69 11.34 -1.84
N ASP A 114 -27.50 10.28 -1.04
CA ASP A 114 -28.36 9.93 0.11
C ASP A 114 -28.10 10.82 1.34
N GLY A 115 -27.30 11.89 1.18
CA GLY A 115 -27.03 12.91 2.20
C GLY A 115 -25.71 12.74 2.94
N ALA A 116 -24.80 11.90 2.45
CA ALA A 116 -23.52 11.59 3.09
C ALA A 116 -23.68 11.21 4.58
N LYS A 117 -24.75 10.46 4.89
CA LYS A 117 -25.12 10.12 6.27
C LYS A 117 -23.98 9.36 6.95
N TRP A 118 -23.66 9.79 8.17
CA TRP A 118 -22.58 9.24 8.97
C TRP A 118 -23.11 8.96 10.38
N PRO A 119 -22.90 7.75 10.94
CA PRO A 119 -23.38 7.43 12.29
C PRO A 119 -22.70 8.30 13.36
N GLU A 120 -23.46 8.81 14.31
CA GLU A 120 -22.93 9.68 15.37
C GLU A 120 -21.75 9.04 16.12
N GLY A 121 -20.67 9.80 16.32
CA GLY A 121 -19.46 9.33 16.99
C GLY A 121 -18.67 8.24 16.25
N PHE A 122 -19.08 7.85 15.04
CA PHE A 122 -18.37 6.82 14.29
C PHE A 122 -17.07 7.37 13.70
N ARG A 123 -15.99 6.61 13.86
CA ARG A 123 -14.69 6.88 13.26
C ARG A 123 -14.31 5.70 12.36
N ILE A 124 -13.83 6.00 11.16
CA ILE A 124 -13.21 5.01 10.30
C ILE A 124 -11.80 4.77 10.81
N GLU A 125 -11.58 3.60 11.38
CA GLU A 125 -10.26 3.15 11.79
C GLU A 125 -9.39 2.85 10.56
N ASP A 126 -8.07 3.02 10.71
CA ASP A 126 -7.12 2.63 9.68
C ASP A 126 -7.30 1.15 9.33
N PRO A 127 -7.08 0.76 8.05
CA PRO A 127 -7.20 -0.64 7.66
C PRO A 127 -6.26 -1.49 8.50
N VAL A 128 -6.82 -2.44 9.25
CA VAL A 128 -6.02 -3.49 9.87
C VAL A 128 -5.42 -4.32 8.74
N VAL A 129 -4.10 -4.38 8.64
CA VAL A 129 -3.45 -5.23 7.65
C VAL A 129 -3.62 -6.69 8.06
N THR A 130 -4.71 -7.31 7.62
CA THR A 130 -5.03 -8.72 7.89
C THR A 130 -4.38 -9.67 6.89
N SER A 131 -3.66 -9.15 5.88
CA SER A 131 -2.93 -9.99 4.94
C SER A 131 -1.91 -10.82 5.71
N THR A 132 -1.91 -12.13 5.47
CA THR A 132 -0.87 -13.04 5.95
C THR A 132 0.13 -13.37 4.85
N ASP A 133 -0.01 -12.77 3.66
CA ASP A 133 0.85 -13.04 2.49
C ASP A 133 2.16 -12.23 2.52
N TRP A 134 2.72 -12.03 3.71
CA TRP A 134 4.00 -11.34 3.85
C TRP A 134 5.13 -12.25 3.40
N TRP A 135 6.11 -11.68 2.68
CA TRP A 135 7.30 -12.41 2.24
C TRP A 135 8.03 -13.09 3.41
N SER A 136 8.01 -12.48 4.60
CA SER A 136 8.66 -12.97 5.82
C SER A 136 7.94 -14.15 6.47
N PHE A 137 6.67 -14.40 6.12
CA PHE A 137 5.90 -15.56 6.60
C PHE A 137 5.95 -16.73 5.62
N LYS A 138 6.52 -16.53 4.42
CA LYS A 138 6.72 -17.61 3.45
C LYS A 138 7.96 -18.42 3.82
N PRO A 139 7.95 -19.75 3.67
CA PRO A 139 9.14 -20.57 3.86
C PRO A 139 10.29 -20.10 2.98
N VAL A 140 11.51 -20.07 3.54
CA VAL A 140 12.72 -19.75 2.78
C VAL A 140 13.05 -20.91 1.86
N VAL A 141 12.98 -20.69 0.55
CA VAL A 141 13.36 -21.68 -0.48
C VAL A 141 14.69 -21.26 -1.09
N ARG A 142 15.62 -22.21 -1.23
CA ARG A 142 16.90 -21.97 -1.94
C ARG A 142 16.68 -22.15 -3.44
N PRO A 143 16.71 -21.09 -4.26
CA PRO A 143 16.57 -21.23 -5.71
C PRO A 143 17.80 -21.90 -6.32
N ALA A 144 17.62 -22.53 -7.47
CA ALA A 144 18.74 -23.02 -8.26
C ALA A 144 19.60 -21.85 -8.73
N VAL A 145 20.92 -21.99 -8.60
CA VAL A 145 21.88 -20.97 -9.04
C VAL A 145 21.86 -20.92 -10.57
N PRO A 146 21.66 -19.74 -11.19
CA PRO A 146 21.64 -19.61 -12.64
C PRO A 146 22.96 -20.05 -13.26
N ASP A 147 22.89 -20.87 -14.30
CA ASP A 147 24.06 -21.13 -15.14
C ASP A 147 24.28 -19.93 -16.07
N VAL A 148 25.28 -19.12 -15.72
CA VAL A 148 25.69 -17.95 -16.48
C VAL A 148 27.00 -18.20 -17.25
N GLY A 149 27.51 -19.44 -17.27
CA GLY A 149 28.80 -19.77 -17.88
C GLY A 149 30.00 -19.02 -17.27
N HIS A 150 31.22 -19.42 -17.65
CA HIS A 150 32.43 -18.68 -17.27
C HIS A 150 32.60 -17.43 -18.15
N LEU A 151 32.89 -16.29 -17.52
CA LEU A 151 33.36 -15.08 -18.22
C LEU A 151 34.78 -15.33 -18.76
N THR A 152 34.88 -16.03 -19.88
CA THR A 152 36.09 -16.05 -20.71
C THR A 152 35.86 -15.42 -22.09
N SER A 153 34.64 -14.96 -22.41
CA SER A 153 34.34 -14.43 -23.74
C SER A 153 33.92 -12.95 -23.74
N GLN A 154 34.89 -12.11 -24.12
CA GLN A 154 34.74 -11.02 -25.10
C GLN A 154 33.71 -9.91 -24.83
N ILE A 155 33.73 -9.33 -23.63
CA ILE A 155 33.45 -7.89 -23.48
C ILE A 155 34.69 -7.30 -22.84
N SER A 156 35.36 -6.42 -23.59
CA SER A 156 36.69 -5.89 -23.35
C SER A 156 36.95 -5.51 -21.89
N ASP A 157 38.07 -6.01 -21.37
CA ASP A 157 38.84 -5.51 -20.22
C ASP A 157 38.24 -5.64 -18.80
N LEU A 158 36.99 -6.08 -18.63
CA LEU A 158 36.39 -6.30 -17.31
C LEU A 158 36.33 -7.79 -16.94
N LYS A 159 37.30 -8.24 -16.15
CA LYS A 159 37.26 -9.56 -15.49
C LYS A 159 36.30 -9.50 -14.31
N PHE A 160 35.01 -9.73 -14.55
CA PHE A 160 34.08 -10.01 -13.45
C PHE A 160 34.16 -11.51 -13.09
N GLU A 161 34.65 -11.81 -11.91
CA GLU A 161 34.80 -13.17 -11.41
C GLU A 161 33.58 -13.55 -10.56
N ILE A 162 33.00 -14.73 -10.81
CA ILE A 162 31.94 -15.29 -9.97
C ILE A 162 32.62 -15.89 -8.74
N ARG A 163 32.65 -15.15 -7.63
CA ARG A 163 33.29 -15.56 -6.37
C ARG A 163 32.34 -16.38 -5.50
N ASN A 164 31.03 -16.13 -5.62
CA ASN A 164 30.00 -16.86 -4.88
C ASN A 164 28.69 -16.98 -5.69
N PRO A 165 27.70 -17.80 -5.24
CA PRO A 165 26.45 -17.99 -5.96
C PRO A 165 25.62 -16.72 -6.22
N VAL A 166 25.71 -15.70 -5.35
CA VAL A 166 24.97 -14.42 -5.51
C VAL A 166 25.44 -13.68 -6.77
N ASP A 167 26.74 -13.75 -7.08
CA ASP A 167 27.31 -13.09 -8.26
C ASP A 167 26.69 -13.65 -9.55
N ALA A 168 26.34 -14.94 -9.58
CA ALA A 168 25.67 -15.56 -10.72
C ALA A 168 24.24 -15.01 -10.91
N PHE A 169 23.48 -14.79 -9.82
CA PHE A 169 22.16 -14.15 -9.89
C PHE A 169 22.24 -12.71 -10.39
N ILE A 170 23.21 -11.94 -9.88
CA ILE A 170 23.43 -10.56 -10.30
C ILE A 170 23.79 -10.52 -11.81
N LEU A 171 24.72 -11.36 -12.24
CA LEU A 171 25.15 -11.42 -13.63
C LEU A 171 24.01 -11.86 -14.58
N ALA A 172 23.20 -12.83 -14.16
CA ALA A 172 22.03 -13.26 -14.93
C ALA A 172 21.08 -12.08 -15.19
N LYS A 173 20.78 -11.29 -14.15
CA LYS A 173 19.89 -10.13 -14.30
C LYS A 173 20.53 -9.01 -15.12
N GLN A 174 21.82 -8.74 -14.94
CA GLN A 174 22.52 -7.74 -15.74
C GLN A 174 22.46 -8.08 -17.24
N ARG A 175 22.66 -9.34 -17.62
CA ARG A 175 22.56 -9.78 -19.03
C ARG A 175 21.18 -9.62 -19.62
N GLU A 176 20.14 -10.01 -18.87
CA GLU A 176 18.74 -9.78 -19.28
C GLU A 176 18.50 -8.29 -19.58
N MET A 177 19.05 -7.42 -18.73
CA MET A 177 18.96 -5.97 -18.84
C MET A 177 20.00 -5.34 -19.80
N LYS A 178 20.85 -6.14 -20.44
CA LYS A 178 21.96 -5.69 -21.32
C LYS A 178 22.93 -4.71 -20.64
N LEU A 179 23.19 -4.94 -19.36
CA LEU A 179 24.16 -4.19 -18.55
C LEU A 179 25.46 -4.97 -18.40
N THR A 180 26.55 -4.24 -18.18
CA THR A 180 27.87 -4.80 -17.85
C THR A 180 28.27 -4.41 -16.42
N PRO A 181 29.03 -5.26 -15.72
CA PRO A 181 29.59 -4.90 -14.42
C PRO A 181 30.44 -3.62 -14.52
N SER A 182 30.49 -2.85 -13.43
CA SER A 182 31.44 -1.74 -13.31
C SER A 182 32.83 -2.27 -12.94
N PRO A 183 33.91 -1.53 -13.25
CA PRO A 183 35.24 -1.86 -12.73
C PRO A 183 35.23 -1.83 -11.19
N GLU A 184 36.16 -2.61 -10.61
CA GLU A 184 36.42 -2.56 -9.17
C GLU A 184 36.89 -1.16 -8.77
N ALA A 185 36.44 -0.69 -7.60
CA ALA A 185 36.83 0.62 -7.10
C ALA A 185 38.30 0.62 -6.66
N ASP A 186 38.96 1.77 -6.77
CA ASP A 186 40.34 1.92 -6.28
C ASP A 186 40.40 1.77 -4.75
N ARG A 187 41.59 1.42 -4.23
CA ARG A 187 41.80 1.16 -2.80
C ARG A 187 41.36 2.32 -1.91
N ARG A 188 41.61 3.57 -2.32
CA ARG A 188 41.23 4.74 -1.52
C ARG A 188 39.71 4.91 -1.45
N THR A 189 39.01 4.63 -2.55
CA THR A 189 37.54 4.58 -2.56
C THR A 189 37.00 3.44 -1.71
N LEU A 190 37.62 2.26 -1.76
CA LEU A 190 37.20 1.08 -1.00
C LEU A 190 37.26 1.32 0.51
N ILE A 191 38.39 1.76 1.07
CA ILE A 191 38.49 2.01 2.53
C ILE A 191 37.51 3.10 2.99
N ARG A 192 37.32 4.14 2.18
CA ARG A 192 36.39 5.21 2.52
C ARG A 192 34.96 4.67 2.64
N ARG A 193 34.49 3.92 1.64
CA ARG A 193 33.14 3.32 1.65
C ARG A 193 32.98 2.36 2.82
N LEU A 194 33.94 1.46 2.99
CA LEU A 194 33.87 0.42 4.00
C LEU A 194 33.83 1.00 5.43
N THR A 195 34.62 2.03 5.71
CA THR A 195 34.62 2.67 7.04
C THR A 195 33.30 3.37 7.33
N TYR A 196 32.73 4.08 6.35
CA TYR A 196 31.39 4.67 6.50
C TYR A 196 30.30 3.62 6.68
N ASP A 197 30.34 2.54 5.91
CA ASP A 197 29.31 1.51 5.94
C ASP A 197 29.33 0.71 7.26
N LEU A 198 30.52 0.41 7.79
CA LEU A 198 30.67 -0.41 9.00
C LEU A 198 30.67 0.39 10.30
N THR A 199 31.18 1.63 10.29
CA THR A 199 31.35 2.43 11.52
C THR A 199 30.65 3.79 11.49
N GLY A 200 30.17 4.23 10.33
CA GLY A 200 29.57 5.56 10.16
C GLY A 200 30.57 6.72 10.13
N LEU A 201 31.88 6.47 10.29
CA LEU A 201 32.92 7.49 10.35
C LEU A 201 33.86 7.42 9.13
N PRO A 202 34.54 8.53 8.78
CA PRO A 202 35.61 8.49 7.78
C PRO A 202 36.84 7.74 8.32
N PRO A 203 37.65 7.11 7.44
CA PRO A 203 38.95 6.59 7.84
C PRO A 203 39.91 7.73 8.20
N THR A 204 40.90 7.46 9.06
CA THR A 204 41.98 8.42 9.32
C THR A 204 42.96 8.45 8.13
N PRO A 205 43.76 9.52 7.96
CA PRO A 205 44.81 9.54 6.95
C PRO A 205 45.76 8.34 7.04
N ASP A 206 46.17 7.97 8.26
CA ASP A 206 47.07 6.82 8.51
C ASP A 206 46.42 5.49 8.08
N ASP A 207 45.13 5.29 8.37
CA ASP A 207 44.40 4.09 7.94
C ASP A 207 44.37 3.97 6.41
N VAL A 208 44.20 5.10 5.71
CA VAL A 208 44.19 5.15 4.25
C VAL A 208 45.56 4.81 3.70
N ASP A 209 46.62 5.41 4.23
CA ASP A 209 47.98 5.17 3.74
C ASP A 209 48.42 3.72 4.00
N GLU A 210 48.11 3.17 5.18
CA GLU A 210 48.35 1.75 5.51
C GLU A 210 47.63 0.84 4.51
N PHE A 211 46.32 1.03 4.31
CA PHE A 211 45.57 0.16 3.40
C PHE A 211 45.99 0.35 1.94
N VAL A 212 46.19 1.57 1.46
CA VAL A 212 46.51 1.80 0.04
C VAL A 212 47.87 1.21 -0.33
N SER A 213 48.84 1.23 0.59
CA SER A 213 50.20 0.72 0.36
C SER A 213 50.37 -0.78 0.61
N ASP A 214 49.41 -1.43 1.27
CA ASP A 214 49.47 -2.87 1.60
C ASP A 214 49.37 -3.76 0.35
N PRO A 215 50.44 -4.48 -0.04
CA PRO A 215 50.45 -5.31 -1.24
C PRO A 215 49.80 -6.68 -1.03
N ASP A 216 49.40 -7.02 0.21
CA ASP A 216 48.83 -8.31 0.52
C ASP A 216 47.49 -8.50 -0.24
N PRO A 217 47.31 -9.62 -0.95
CA PRO A 217 46.07 -9.90 -1.68
C PRO A 217 44.85 -10.01 -0.76
N THR A 218 45.04 -10.22 0.55
CA THR A 218 43.99 -10.31 1.58
C THR A 218 43.80 -9.03 2.38
N ALA A 219 44.46 -7.93 1.99
CA ALA A 219 44.42 -6.67 2.71
C ALA A 219 43.00 -6.13 2.92
N TYR A 220 42.10 -6.35 1.95
CA TYR A 220 40.72 -5.89 2.04
C TYR A 220 39.93 -6.67 3.09
N GLU A 221 40.04 -8.00 3.10
CA GLU A 221 39.39 -8.87 4.07
C GLU A 221 39.88 -8.58 5.49
N ARG A 222 41.20 -8.39 5.67
CA ARG A 222 41.77 -7.99 6.97
C ARG A 222 41.25 -6.64 7.44
N LEU A 223 41.08 -5.68 6.53
CA LEU A 223 40.49 -4.38 6.85
C LEU A 223 39.03 -4.54 7.30
N VAL A 224 38.23 -5.38 6.61
CA VAL A 224 36.86 -5.70 7.01
C VAL A 224 36.82 -6.28 8.42
N ASP A 225 37.62 -7.31 8.69
CA ASP A 225 37.66 -7.97 10.00
C ASP A 225 38.08 -7.00 11.10
N ARG A 226 39.07 -6.13 10.85
CA ARG A 226 39.52 -5.09 11.78
C ARG A 226 38.40 -4.10 12.10
N LEU A 227 37.65 -3.66 11.08
CA LEU A 227 36.53 -2.73 11.26
C LEU A 227 35.35 -3.38 11.99
N LEU A 228 35.03 -4.64 11.69
CA LEU A 228 33.97 -5.40 12.39
C LEU A 228 34.33 -5.71 13.85
N ALA A 229 35.62 -5.90 14.16
CA ALA A 229 36.11 -6.09 15.51
C ALA A 229 36.30 -4.78 16.29
N SER A 230 36.14 -3.63 15.64
CA SER A 230 36.33 -2.32 16.28
C SER A 230 35.25 -2.11 17.35
N PRO A 231 35.63 -1.77 18.60
CA PRO A 231 34.68 -1.40 19.65
C PRO A 231 34.18 0.04 19.52
N ARG A 232 34.73 0.80 18.56
CA ARG A 232 34.35 2.20 18.28
C ARG A 232 32.97 2.30 17.69
#